data_AF-A0A5N1J6E3-F1
#
_entry.id   AF-A0A5N1J6E3-F1
#
_cell.length_a   1.000
_cell.length_b   1.000
_cell.length_c   1.000
_cell.angle_alpha   90.00
_cell.angle_beta   90.00
_cell.angle_gamma   90.00
#
_symmetry.space_group_name_H-M   'P 1'
#
loop_
_entity.id
_entity.type
_entity.pdbx_description
1 polymer ?
#
loop_
_entity_poly.entity_id
_entity_poly.type
_entity_poly.pdbx_seq_one_letter_code
_entity_poly.pdbx_strand_id
1 'polypeptide(L)'
;MTDQLIAETTWIPEKQLVVTHLSGEAEQADIATWEASLQEALAQIPDDSTFRILVNIYGFQAADLEAHKTFRTIGPLTLAAYGWKVGYVNLFEEEAKSLNYSSTRGIKCVAAAHCHQDATKIERYQTNFGRPNEQFFTDPEQARRWLESL
;
A
#
# COMPACT_ATOMS: atom_id res chain seq x y z
N MET A 1 16.87 -2.67 -20.65
CA MET A 1 16.28 -3.85 -20.01
C MET A 1 14.88 -3.43 -19.64
N THR A 2 13.85 -4.01 -20.25
CA THR A 2 12.48 -3.80 -19.80
C THR A 2 12.40 -4.38 -18.40
N ASP A 3 12.19 -3.54 -17.39
CA ASP A 3 11.99 -4.02 -16.03
C ASP A 3 10.81 -5.00 -16.06
N GLN A 4 11.02 -6.20 -15.50
CA GLN A 4 9.99 -7.23 -15.45
C GLN A 4 8.79 -6.70 -14.65
N LEU A 5 7.60 -6.78 -15.23
CA LEU A 5 6.36 -6.46 -14.53
C LEU A 5 6.20 -7.41 -13.32
N ILE A 6 5.95 -6.82 -12.15
CA ILE A 6 5.60 -7.54 -10.93
C ILE A 6 4.26 -7.01 -10.45
N ALA A 7 3.33 -7.90 -10.14
CA ALA A 7 1.97 -7.58 -9.71
C ALA A 7 1.49 -8.67 -8.75
N GLU A 8 1.98 -8.65 -7.52
CA GLU A 8 1.74 -9.73 -6.55
C GLU A 8 1.54 -9.22 -5.12
N THR A 9 0.83 -10.01 -4.32
CA THR A 9 0.68 -9.76 -2.87
C THR A 9 0.79 -11.07 -2.11
N THR A 10 1.49 -11.06 -0.98
CA THR A 10 1.64 -12.21 -0.09
C THR A 10 1.19 -11.85 1.32
N TRP A 11 0.39 -12.73 1.93
CA TRP A 11 0.14 -12.74 3.38
C TRP A 11 1.17 -13.64 4.07
N ILE A 12 1.81 -13.13 5.12
CA ILE A 12 2.81 -13.83 5.94
C ILE A 12 2.23 -13.97 7.35
N PRO A 13 1.54 -15.09 7.66
CA PRO A 13 0.77 -15.26 8.89
C PRO A 13 1.60 -15.09 10.16
N GLU A 14 2.80 -15.67 10.19
CA GLU A 14 3.69 -15.68 11.35
C GLU A 14 4.22 -14.28 11.73
N LYS A 15 4.14 -13.33 10.80
CA LYS A 15 4.50 -11.92 11.03
C LYS A 15 3.29 -10.99 11.09
N GLN A 16 2.09 -11.51 10.88
CA GLN A 16 0.88 -10.73 10.63
C GLN A 16 1.11 -9.62 9.58
N LEU A 17 1.77 -9.98 8.47
CA LEU A 17 2.30 -9.02 7.51
C LEU A 17 1.77 -9.30 6.10
N VAL A 18 1.17 -8.28 5.48
CA VAL A 18 0.89 -8.24 4.04
C VAL A 18 2.05 -7.55 3.33
N VAL A 19 2.61 -8.16 2.30
CA VAL A 19 3.59 -7.53 1.40
C VAL A 19 2.98 -7.48 0.02
N THR A 20 2.74 -6.27 -0.49
CA THR A 20 2.20 -6.07 -1.83
C THR A 20 3.23 -5.37 -2.72
N HIS A 21 3.40 -5.83 -3.95
CA HIS A 21 4.43 -5.38 -4.88
C HIS A 21 3.83 -5.14 -6.26
N LEU A 22 3.95 -3.89 -6.72
CA LEU A 22 3.67 -3.50 -8.10
C LEU A 22 4.89 -2.75 -8.65
N SER A 23 5.50 -3.25 -9.73
CA SER A 23 6.69 -2.64 -10.35
C SER A 23 6.69 -2.90 -11.86
N GLY A 24 7.39 -2.03 -12.61
CA GLY A 24 7.40 -2.03 -14.07
C GLY A 24 6.34 -1.10 -14.66
N GLU A 25 6.32 -1.03 -15.99
CA GLU A 25 5.26 -0.35 -16.74
C GLU A 25 4.00 -1.22 -16.72
N ALA A 26 2.92 -0.70 -16.16
CA ALA A 26 1.69 -1.44 -15.90
C ALA A 26 0.47 -0.76 -16.53
N GLU A 27 -0.31 -1.56 -17.25
CA GLU A 27 -1.60 -1.17 -17.80
C GLU A 27 -2.75 -1.45 -16.80
N GLN A 28 -3.98 -1.13 -17.18
CA GLN A 28 -5.14 -1.35 -16.31
C GLN A 28 -5.34 -2.83 -15.93
N ALA A 29 -5.04 -3.76 -16.83
CA ALA A 29 -5.16 -5.19 -16.57
C ALA A 29 -4.16 -5.67 -15.50
N ASP A 30 -2.95 -5.10 -15.51
CA ASP A 30 -1.91 -5.43 -14.54
C ASP A 30 -2.26 -4.87 -13.15
N ILE A 31 -2.78 -3.64 -13.11
CA ILE A 31 -3.29 -3.03 -11.87
C ILE A 31 -4.46 -3.84 -11.30
N ALA A 32 -5.38 -4.32 -12.16
CA ALA A 32 -6.48 -5.17 -11.73
C ALA A 32 -5.99 -6.54 -11.21
N THR A 33 -4.96 -7.11 -11.82
CA THR A 33 -4.33 -8.35 -11.36
C THR A 33 -3.68 -8.16 -10.00
N TRP A 34 -2.94 -7.06 -9.82
CA TRP A 34 -2.36 -6.67 -8.55
C TRP A 34 -3.44 -6.46 -7.47
N GLU A 35 -4.51 -5.73 -7.79
CA GLU A 35 -5.62 -5.51 -6.87
C GLU A 35 -6.28 -6.83 -6.45
N ALA A 36 -6.55 -7.73 -7.40
CA ALA A 36 -7.09 -9.05 -7.10
C ALA A 36 -6.18 -9.83 -6.15
N SER A 37 -4.86 -9.84 -6.39
CA SER A 37 -3.89 -10.48 -5.49
C SER A 37 -3.90 -9.88 -4.08
N LEU A 38 -4.08 -8.56 -3.97
CA LEU A 38 -4.18 -7.86 -2.70
C LEU A 38 -5.43 -8.29 -1.93
N GLN A 39 -6.58 -8.36 -2.61
CA GLN A 39 -7.83 -8.82 -1.99
C GLN A 39 -7.74 -10.29 -1.57
N GLU A 40 -7.10 -11.15 -2.37
CA GLU A 40 -6.88 -12.56 -2.03
C GLU A 40 -5.99 -12.73 -0.78
N ALA A 41 -4.92 -11.95 -0.66
CA ALA A 41 -4.07 -11.96 0.53
C ALA A 41 -4.82 -11.45 1.78
N LEU A 42 -5.59 -10.36 1.64
CA LEU A 42 -6.39 -9.82 2.74
C LEU A 42 -7.50 -10.78 3.19
N ALA A 43 -8.08 -11.54 2.25
CA ALA A 43 -9.10 -12.54 2.57
C ALA A 43 -8.57 -13.68 3.47
N GLN A 44 -7.27 -13.97 3.43
CA GLN A 44 -6.61 -14.98 4.25
C GLN A 44 -6.37 -14.55 5.70
N ILE A 45 -6.52 -13.25 6.02
CA ILE A 45 -6.35 -12.74 7.38
C ILE A 45 -7.51 -13.25 8.26
N PRO A 46 -7.25 -13.80 9.46
CA PRO A 46 -8.31 -14.24 10.36
C PRO A 46 -9.25 -13.10 10.81
N ASP A 47 -10.52 -13.42 11.07
CA ASP A 47 -11.48 -12.47 11.63
C ASP A 47 -11.00 -11.88 12.97
N ASP A 48 -11.45 -10.66 13.30
CA ASP A 48 -11.18 -9.98 14.57
C ASP A 48 -9.67 -9.85 14.91
N SER A 49 -8.82 -9.79 13.89
CA SER A 49 -7.37 -9.75 14.03
C SER A 49 -6.74 -8.44 13.51
N THR A 50 -5.42 -8.39 13.50
CA THR A 50 -4.65 -7.24 13.02
C THR A 50 -3.63 -7.65 11.97
N PHE A 51 -3.24 -6.70 11.12
CA PHE A 51 -2.12 -6.86 10.20
C PHE A 51 -1.31 -5.58 10.05
N ARG A 52 -0.08 -5.75 9.58
CA ARG A 52 0.79 -4.69 9.07
C ARG A 52 0.92 -4.84 7.56
N ILE A 53 1.21 -3.77 6.83
CA ILE A 53 1.37 -3.83 5.38
C ILE A 53 2.63 -3.11 4.89
N LEU A 54 3.37 -3.76 3.99
CA LEU A 54 4.36 -3.13 3.13
C LEU A 54 3.74 -2.93 1.75
N VAL A 55 3.55 -1.66 1.36
CA VAL A 55 3.15 -1.25 0.02
C VAL A 55 4.41 -0.91 -0.78
N ASN A 56 4.93 -1.89 -1.51
CA ASN A 56 6.10 -1.72 -2.36
C ASN A 56 5.67 -1.37 -3.79
N ILE A 57 5.79 -0.10 -4.15
CA ILE A 57 5.53 0.38 -5.52
C ILE A 57 6.81 0.94 -6.15
N TYR A 58 7.98 0.52 -5.64
CA TYR A 58 9.26 0.92 -6.19
C TYR A 58 9.40 0.36 -7.60
N GLY A 59 9.61 1.24 -8.58
CA GLY A 59 9.73 0.87 -9.99
C GLY A 59 8.41 0.86 -10.75
N PHE A 60 7.27 1.11 -10.09
CA PHE A 60 5.98 1.23 -10.76
C PHE A 60 5.95 2.46 -11.68
N GLN A 61 5.46 2.25 -12.90
CA GLN A 61 5.09 3.28 -13.85
C GLN A 61 3.72 2.93 -14.44
N ALA A 62 2.78 3.86 -14.40
CA ALA A 62 1.52 3.66 -15.08
C ALA A 62 1.71 3.87 -16.59
N ALA A 63 1.17 2.98 -17.42
CA ALA A 63 1.23 3.08 -18.87
C ALA A 63 0.49 4.34 -19.40
N ASP A 64 -0.56 4.79 -18.70
CA ASP A 64 -1.31 5.99 -19.03
C ASP A 64 -1.92 6.70 -17.80
N LEU A 65 -2.62 7.81 -18.04
CA LEU A 65 -3.26 8.61 -17.00
C LEU A 65 -4.40 7.87 -16.30
N GLU A 66 -5.15 7.03 -17.02
CA GLU A 66 -6.27 6.29 -16.45
C GLU A 66 -5.76 5.16 -15.54
N ALA A 67 -4.73 4.43 -15.96
CA ALA A 67 -4.00 3.48 -15.13
C ALA A 67 -3.48 4.15 -13.84
N HIS A 68 -2.87 5.34 -13.95
CA HIS A 68 -2.41 6.09 -12.78
C HIS A 68 -3.58 6.49 -11.84
N LYS A 69 -4.72 6.92 -12.38
CA LYS A 69 -5.92 7.26 -11.58
C LYS A 69 -6.46 6.04 -10.84
N THR A 70 -6.63 4.92 -11.54
CA THR A 70 -7.13 3.66 -10.95
C THR A 70 -6.21 3.18 -9.84
N PHE A 71 -4.90 3.09 -10.10
CA PHE A 71 -3.91 2.69 -9.10
C PHE A 71 -3.99 3.55 -7.82
N ARG A 72 -4.09 4.87 -7.99
CA ARG A 72 -4.01 5.83 -6.88
C ARG A 72 -5.15 5.71 -5.87
N THR A 73 -6.30 5.16 -6.25
CA THR A 73 -7.46 5.01 -5.35
C THR A 73 -7.41 3.72 -4.54
N ILE A 74 -6.83 2.64 -5.09
CA ILE A 74 -6.88 1.29 -4.52
C ILE A 74 -6.28 1.23 -3.12
N GLY A 75 -5.05 1.72 -2.94
CA GLY A 75 -4.34 1.68 -1.65
C GLY A 75 -5.12 2.38 -0.53
N PRO A 76 -5.46 3.68 -0.67
CA PRO A 76 -6.27 4.41 0.31
C PRO A 76 -7.63 3.79 0.60
N LEU A 77 -8.38 3.38 -0.41
CA LEU A 77 -9.72 2.80 -0.23
C LEU A 77 -9.65 1.45 0.50
N THR A 78 -8.71 0.59 0.10
CA THR A 78 -8.47 -0.70 0.73
C THR A 78 -8.12 -0.49 2.20
N LEU A 79 -7.16 0.36 2.50
CA LEU A 79 -6.72 0.57 3.89
C LEU A 79 -7.80 1.24 4.76
N ALA A 80 -8.63 2.11 4.18
CA ALA A 80 -9.78 2.67 4.90
C ALA A 80 -10.78 1.58 5.33
N ALA A 81 -11.03 0.57 4.49
CA ALA A 81 -11.89 -0.57 4.83
C ALA A 81 -11.34 -1.46 5.96
N TYR A 82 -10.06 -1.30 6.30
CA TYR A 82 -9.38 -1.93 7.44
C TYR A 82 -8.97 -0.92 8.51
N GLY A 83 -9.66 0.22 8.57
CA GLY A 83 -9.59 1.19 9.65
C GLY A 83 -8.37 2.11 9.60
N TRP A 84 -7.63 2.11 8.50
CA TRP A 84 -6.39 2.85 8.36
C TRP A 84 -6.52 4.06 7.45
N LYS A 85 -6.12 5.22 7.98
CA LYS A 85 -6.02 6.47 7.22
C LYS A 85 -4.59 6.71 6.78
N VAL A 86 -4.33 6.45 5.50
CA VAL A 86 -3.02 6.70 4.89
C VAL A 86 -2.65 8.17 4.96
N GLY A 87 -1.45 8.47 5.44
CA GLY A 87 -1.02 9.84 5.74
C GLY A 87 -1.09 10.82 4.56
N TYR A 88 -0.64 10.41 3.37
CA TYR A 88 -0.62 11.28 2.17
C TYR A 88 -2.01 11.64 1.65
N VAL A 89 -3.08 10.95 2.07
CA VAL A 89 -4.45 11.27 1.66
C VAL A 89 -4.86 12.67 2.12
N ASN A 90 -4.23 13.21 3.16
CA ASN A 90 -4.48 14.57 3.61
C ASN A 90 -4.06 15.66 2.60
N LEU A 91 -3.31 15.30 1.54
CA LEU A 91 -3.05 16.20 0.42
C LEU A 91 -4.27 16.39 -0.50
N PHE A 92 -5.29 15.53 -0.35
CA PHE A 92 -6.45 15.43 -1.23
C PHE A 92 -7.70 15.57 -0.37
N GLU A 93 -8.02 16.82 0.00
CA GLU A 93 -9.05 17.10 1.02
C GLU A 93 -10.42 16.49 0.71
N GLU A 94 -10.83 16.49 -0.56
CA GLU A 94 -12.15 15.99 -0.96
C GLU A 94 -12.20 14.45 -0.91
N GLU A 95 -11.14 13.78 -1.35
CA GLU A 95 -10.96 12.34 -1.19
C GLU A 95 -10.87 11.95 0.28
N ALA A 96 -10.17 12.74 1.10
CA ALA A 96 -10.04 12.50 2.53
C ALA A 96 -11.39 12.59 3.28
N LYS A 97 -12.27 13.51 2.88
CA LYS A 97 -13.62 13.72 3.46
C LYS A 97 -14.61 12.63 3.09
N SER A 98 -14.43 12.00 1.94
CA SER A 98 -15.33 10.98 1.39
C SER A 98 -14.97 9.55 1.78
N LEU A 99 -13.77 9.33 2.34
CA LEU A 99 -13.36 8.02 2.82
C LEU A 99 -14.12 7.60 4.08
N ASN A 100 -14.79 6.45 4.00
CA ASN A 100 -15.39 5.79 5.13
C ASN A 100 -14.41 4.77 5.71
N TYR A 101 -14.15 4.89 7.01
CA TYR A 101 -13.28 3.97 7.73
C TYR A 101 -14.11 2.91 8.43
N SER A 102 -13.80 1.65 8.20
CA SER A 102 -14.49 0.50 8.80
C SER A 102 -13.49 -0.54 9.29
N SER A 103 -13.95 -1.68 9.77
CA SER A 103 -13.09 -2.82 10.12
C SER A 103 -13.72 -4.06 9.52
N THR A 104 -13.47 -4.28 8.23
CA THR A 104 -13.97 -5.45 7.49
C THR A 104 -13.67 -6.71 8.29
N ARG A 105 -14.72 -7.49 8.63
CA ARG A 105 -14.61 -8.73 9.44
C ARG A 105 -13.91 -8.54 10.81
N GLY A 106 -13.96 -7.34 11.38
CA GLY A 106 -13.25 -6.99 12.62
C GLY A 106 -11.74 -6.76 12.45
N ILE A 107 -11.21 -6.90 11.23
CA ILE A 107 -9.79 -6.80 10.92
C ILE A 107 -9.33 -5.34 10.90
N LYS A 108 -8.13 -5.07 11.44
CA LYS A 108 -7.52 -3.74 11.46
C LYS A 108 -6.08 -3.74 10.94
N CYS A 109 -5.78 -2.80 10.05
CA CYS A 109 -4.40 -2.44 9.76
C CYS A 109 -3.84 -1.61 10.93
N VAL A 110 -2.66 -1.97 11.44
CA VAL A 110 -2.05 -1.31 12.61
C VAL A 110 -0.73 -0.60 12.31
N ALA A 111 -0.09 -0.93 11.18
CA ALA A 111 1.07 -0.20 10.68
C ALA A 111 1.21 -0.36 9.15
N ALA A 112 1.75 0.68 8.50
CA ALA A 112 1.99 0.68 7.07
C ALA A 112 3.38 1.25 6.71
N ALA A 113 4.12 0.53 5.87
CA ALA A 113 5.31 1.03 5.20
C ALA A 113 5.00 1.26 3.73
N HIS A 114 5.39 2.40 3.18
CA HIS A 114 5.17 2.74 1.77
C HIS A 114 6.52 2.93 1.08
N CYS A 115 6.77 2.25 -0.03
CA CYS A 115 8.02 2.38 -0.78
C CYS A 115 7.79 2.83 -2.22
N HIS A 116 8.55 3.83 -2.68
CA HIS A 116 8.47 4.38 -4.04
C HIS A 116 9.84 4.95 -4.47
N GLN A 117 10.13 4.96 -5.78
CA GLN A 117 11.43 5.34 -6.34
C GLN A 117 11.75 6.85 -6.31
N ASP A 118 10.73 7.71 -6.35
CA ASP A 118 10.87 9.17 -6.28
C ASP A 118 11.24 9.64 -4.86
N ALA A 119 12.53 9.93 -4.65
CA ALA A 119 13.08 10.37 -3.37
C ALA A 119 12.49 11.70 -2.88
N THR A 120 12.26 12.67 -3.76
CA THR A 120 11.70 13.97 -3.40
C THR A 120 10.26 13.81 -2.88
N LYS A 121 9.46 12.96 -3.55
CA LYS A 121 8.09 12.65 -3.12
C LYS A 121 8.10 11.94 -1.76
N ILE A 122 8.95 10.93 -1.60
CA ILE A 122 9.04 10.15 -0.36
C ILE A 122 9.52 11.01 0.81
N GLU A 123 10.55 11.83 0.64
CA GLU A 123 11.04 12.74 1.69
C GLU A 123 9.94 13.70 2.15
N ARG A 124 9.18 14.26 1.20
CA ARG A 124 8.03 15.12 1.51
C ARG A 124 6.95 14.36 2.28
N TYR A 125 6.63 13.13 1.89
CA TYR A 125 5.63 12.32 2.59
C TYR A 125 6.10 11.94 4.00
N GLN A 126 7.36 11.53 4.12
CA GLN A 126 7.97 11.22 5.40
C GLN A 126 7.94 12.41 6.36
N THR A 127 8.32 13.60 5.89
CA THR A 127 8.34 14.82 6.71
C THR A 127 6.95 15.24 7.16
N ASN A 128 5.95 15.18 6.27
CA ASN A 128 4.62 15.71 6.55
C ASN A 128 3.68 14.69 7.21
N PHE A 129 3.90 13.39 6.99
CA PHE A 129 2.95 12.34 7.32
C PHE A 129 3.54 11.15 8.07
N GLY A 130 4.87 11.07 8.23
CA GLY A 130 5.52 10.01 8.99
C GLY A 130 5.04 9.97 10.45
N ARG A 131 4.77 8.76 10.95
CA ARG A 131 4.25 8.46 12.30
C ARG A 131 4.92 7.19 12.84
N PRO A 132 4.87 6.92 14.16
CA PRO A 132 5.47 5.72 14.74
C PRO A 132 5.03 4.40 14.09
N ASN A 133 3.84 4.37 13.47
CA ASN A 133 3.28 3.23 12.77
C ASN A 133 3.03 3.47 11.26
N GLU A 134 3.50 4.59 10.70
CA GLU A 134 3.45 4.86 9.26
C GLU A 134 4.74 5.52 8.77
N GLN A 135 5.46 4.91 7.84
CA GLN A 135 6.72 5.46 7.33
C GLN A 135 6.84 5.30 5.82
N PHE A 136 7.64 6.16 5.20
CA PHE A 136 7.81 6.28 3.75
C PHE A 136 9.29 6.09 3.38
N PHE A 137 9.57 5.22 2.41
CA PHE A 137 10.92 4.76 2.10
C PHE A 137 11.21 4.79 0.60
N THR A 138 12.47 4.99 0.24
CA THR A 138 12.99 4.77 -1.12
C THR A 138 13.66 3.41 -1.29
N ASP A 139 13.87 2.67 -0.19
CA ASP A 139 14.50 1.36 -0.17
C ASP A 139 13.51 0.33 0.39
N PRO A 140 13.05 -0.64 -0.44
CA PRO A 140 12.11 -1.67 0.00
C PRO A 140 12.63 -2.53 1.16
N GLU A 141 13.94 -2.79 1.23
CA GLU A 141 14.55 -3.60 2.29
C GLU A 141 14.62 -2.84 3.61
N GLN A 142 14.82 -1.53 3.57
CA GLN A 142 14.69 -0.68 4.77
C GLN A 142 13.24 -0.62 5.25
N ALA A 143 12.29 -0.45 4.32
CA ALA A 143 10.87 -0.43 4.63
C ALA A 143 10.43 -1.72 5.32
N ARG A 144 10.84 -2.87 4.77
CA ARG A 144 10.57 -4.19 5.32
C ARG A 144 11.17 -4.37 6.71
N ARG A 145 12.45 -4.05 6.89
CA ARG A 145 13.13 -4.18 8.19
C ARG A 145 12.49 -3.32 9.26
N TRP A 146 12.13 -2.08 8.92
CA TRP A 146 11.42 -1.20 9.85
C TRP A 146 10.06 -1.81 10.25
N LEU A 147 9.26 -2.22 9.28
CA LEU A 147 7.92 -2.72 9.53
C LEU A 147 7.93 -4.01 10.36
N GLU A 148 8.88 -4.92 10.10
CA GLU A 148 9.07 -6.16 10.85
C GLU A 148 9.64 -5.95 12.26
N SER A 149 10.23 -4.78 12.55
CA SER A 149 10.76 -4.44 13.88
C SER A 149 9.73 -3.87 14.86
N LEU A 150 8.53 -3.53 14.37
CA LEU A 150 7.39 -3.11 15.19
C LEU A 150 6.79 -4.30 15.95
#